data_AF-A0A1Y1MWA6-F1
#
_entry.id   AF-A0A1Y1MWA6-F1
#
_cell.length_a   1.000
_cell.length_b   1.000
_cell.length_c   1.000
_cell.angle_alpha   90.00
_cell.angle_beta   90.00
_cell.angle_gamma   90.00
#
_symmetry.space_group_name_H-M   'P 1'
#
loop_
_entity.id
_entity.type
_entity.pdbx_description
1 polymer ?
#
loop_
_entity_poly.entity_id
_entity_poly.type
_entity_poly.pdbx_seq_one_letter_code
_entity_poly.pdbx_strand_id
1 'polypeptide(L)'
;MSPEACPKSVRFICGCLQRAVVSKWPGERLVRTRVVSGFIFLRLLCPALLNPRQFGLVGEQPSPAATRSLVMVAKCLQNLANLVEFGGKEPYMEVVNPFILKNKERMVVFLDQLSSVTEAGEPRITSKPDTARELATLHHICVAHLLELQAVVKINNNIKTLVTVTDMLSKHKQKYLEMIR
;
A
#
# COMPACT_ATOMS: atom_id res chain seq x y z
N MET A 1 9.44 7.44 -14.62
CA MET A 1 8.18 7.79 -13.94
C MET A 1 8.35 9.21 -13.43
N SER A 2 7.57 10.17 -13.92
CA SER A 2 7.64 11.52 -13.35
C SER A 2 6.80 11.55 -12.06
N PRO A 3 7.22 12.26 -11.00
CA PRO A 3 6.43 12.40 -9.78
C PRO A 3 5.02 12.93 -10.06
N GLU A 4 4.82 13.70 -11.14
CA GLU A 4 3.52 14.23 -11.54
C GLU A 4 2.53 13.17 -12.02
N ALA A 5 3.01 12.03 -12.54
CA ALA A 5 2.15 10.93 -12.96
C ALA A 5 1.57 10.12 -11.78
N CYS A 6 2.18 10.24 -10.58
CA CYS A 6 1.68 9.58 -9.39
C CYS A 6 0.46 10.34 -8.83
N PRO A 7 -0.66 9.64 -8.51
CA PRO A 7 -1.86 10.30 -7.97
C PRO A 7 -1.54 11.14 -6.73
N LYS A 8 -2.11 12.35 -6.66
CA LYS A 8 -1.88 13.30 -5.56
C LYS A 8 -2.17 12.68 -4.18
N SER A 9 -3.21 11.87 -4.07
CA SER A 9 -3.55 11.15 -2.83
C SER A 9 -2.44 10.20 -2.37
N VAL A 10 -1.82 9.46 -3.29
CA VAL A 10 -0.68 8.57 -3.00
C VAL A 10 0.54 9.38 -2.56
N ARG A 11 0.83 10.48 -3.26
CA ARG A 11 1.92 11.40 -2.90
C ARG A 11 1.72 12.02 -1.51
N PHE A 12 0.49 12.43 -1.20
CA PHE A 12 0.13 12.93 0.12
C PHE A 12 0.34 11.88 1.22
N ILE A 13 -0.08 10.64 1.01
CA ILE A 13 0.17 9.53 1.94
C ILE A 13 1.68 9.31 2.13
N CYS A 14 2.48 9.37 1.06
CA CYS A 14 3.94 9.30 1.16
C CYS A 14 4.51 10.43 2.03
N GLY A 15 4.01 11.66 1.88
CA GLY A 15 4.35 12.80 2.73
C GLY A 15 3.98 12.58 4.21
N CYS A 16 2.80 12.02 4.48
CA CYS A 16 2.38 11.65 5.84
C CYS A 16 3.32 10.60 6.46
N LEU A 17 3.65 9.55 5.71
CA LEU A 17 4.61 8.52 6.15
C LEU A 17 5.97 9.13 6.46
N GLN A 18 6.47 10.00 5.57
CA GLN A 18 7.76 10.66 5.74
C GLN A 18 7.80 11.50 7.02
N ARG A 19 6.78 12.34 7.26
CA ARG A 19 6.70 13.16 8.49
C ARG A 19 6.64 12.31 9.75
N ALA A 20 5.84 11.23 9.73
CA ALA A 20 5.71 10.34 10.88
C ALA A 20 7.03 9.67 11.26
N VAL A 21 7.80 9.17 10.29
CA VAL A 21 9.08 8.52 10.57
C VAL A 21 10.17 9.51 10.97
N VAL A 22 10.19 10.71 10.38
CA VAL A 22 11.14 11.77 10.76
C VAL A 22 10.88 12.22 12.19
N SER A 23 9.62 12.37 12.59
CA SER A 23 9.25 12.69 13.97
C SER A 23 9.65 11.60 14.96
N LYS A 24 9.58 10.32 14.56
CA LYS A 24 9.89 9.19 15.44
C LYS A 24 11.39 8.89 15.53
N TRP A 25 12.15 9.15 14.46
CA TRP A 25 13.59 8.89 14.38
C TRP A 25 14.36 10.08 13.79
N PRO A 26 14.46 11.21 14.51
CA PRO A 26 15.05 12.44 13.98
C PRO A 26 16.54 12.33 13.64
N GLY A 27 17.27 11.38 14.24
CA GLY A 27 18.70 11.15 14.00
C GLY A 27 19.03 10.34 12.75
N GLU A 28 18.05 9.61 12.16
CA GLU A 28 18.28 8.72 11.03
C GLU A 28 17.86 9.39 9.71
N ARG A 29 18.82 10.04 9.03
CA ARG A 29 18.54 10.83 7.82
C ARG A 29 17.90 10.02 6.68
N LEU A 30 18.24 8.72 6.56
CA LEU A 30 17.73 7.87 5.49
C LEU A 30 16.34 7.29 5.78
N VAL A 31 15.80 7.43 7.00
CA VAL A 31 14.48 6.88 7.34
C VAL A 31 13.38 7.47 6.46
N ARG A 32 13.53 8.76 6.11
CA ARG A 32 12.58 9.54 5.30
C ARG A 32 12.44 8.99 3.87
N THR A 33 13.53 8.52 3.28
CA THR A 33 13.53 7.96 1.91
C THR A 33 13.21 6.47 1.94
N ARG A 34 13.72 5.74 2.95
CA ARG A 34 13.44 4.30 3.13
C ARG A 34 11.95 4.01 3.29
N VAL A 35 11.20 4.82 4.05
CA VAL A 35 9.76 4.58 4.24
C VAL A 35 8.98 4.72 2.93
N VAL A 36 9.28 5.74 2.13
CA VAL A 36 8.60 5.99 0.85
C VAL A 36 9.01 4.92 -0.17
N SER A 37 10.30 4.58 -0.21
CA SER A 37 10.84 3.52 -1.06
C SER A 37 10.22 2.16 -0.76
N GLY A 38 10.10 1.82 0.53
CA GLY A 38 9.48 0.57 0.99
C GLY A 38 7.98 0.48 0.70
N PHE A 39 7.30 1.60 0.50
CA PHE A 39 5.90 1.62 0.09
C PHE A 39 5.77 1.56 -1.44
N ILE A 40 6.45 2.45 -2.16
CA ILE A 40 6.29 2.61 -3.61
C ILE A 40 7.02 1.51 -4.40
N PHE A 41 8.28 1.21 -4.08
CA PHE A 41 9.03 0.22 -4.85
C PHE A 41 8.75 -1.19 -4.34
N LEU A 42 9.00 -1.44 -3.05
CA LEU A 42 8.91 -2.79 -2.49
C LEU A 42 7.49 -3.36 -2.47
N ARG A 43 6.46 -2.54 -2.25
CA ARG A 43 5.07 -3.02 -2.10
C ARG A 43 4.16 -2.77 -3.30
N LEU A 44 4.57 -1.92 -4.24
CA LEU A 44 3.74 -1.57 -5.40
C LEU A 44 4.44 -1.87 -6.72
N LEU A 45 5.51 -1.14 -7.07
CA LEU A 45 6.11 -1.22 -8.39
C LEU A 45 6.86 -2.55 -8.63
N CYS A 46 7.69 -3.00 -7.69
CA CYS A 46 8.40 -4.27 -7.84
C CYS A 46 7.43 -5.47 -7.87
N PRO A 47 6.42 -5.58 -6.98
CA PRO A 47 5.38 -6.60 -7.11
C PRO A 47 4.62 -6.55 -8.43
N ALA A 48 4.33 -5.36 -8.95
CA ALA A 48 3.68 -5.19 -10.26
C ALA A 48 4.56 -5.65 -11.42
N LEU A 49 5.87 -5.44 -11.35
CA LEU A 49 6.82 -5.98 -12.34
C LEU A 49 6.93 -7.51 -12.26
N LEU A 50 6.89 -8.07 -11.06
CA LEU A 50 6.98 -9.51 -10.84
C LEU A 50 5.69 -10.25 -11.25
N ASN A 51 4.52 -9.62 -11.09
CA ASN A 51 3.22 -10.21 -11.38
C ASN A 51 2.34 -9.27 -12.23
N PRO A 52 2.74 -8.92 -13.46
CA PRO A 52 2.10 -7.86 -14.23
C PRO A 52 0.63 -8.16 -14.58
N ARG A 53 0.27 -9.44 -14.75
CA ARG A 53 -1.12 -9.84 -14.98
C ARG A 53 -2.01 -9.57 -13.77
N GLN A 54 -1.56 -9.89 -12.56
CA GLN A 54 -2.33 -9.69 -11.34
C GLN A 54 -2.56 -8.21 -11.03
N PHE A 55 -1.63 -7.35 -11.45
CA PHE A 55 -1.74 -5.90 -11.38
C PHE A 55 -2.47 -5.29 -12.59
N GLY A 56 -2.99 -6.11 -13.51
CA GLY A 56 -3.76 -5.65 -14.67
C GLY A 56 -2.92 -4.90 -15.72
N LEU A 57 -1.59 -5.05 -15.73
CA LEU A 57 -0.70 -4.39 -16.68
C LEU A 57 -0.66 -5.07 -18.05
N VAL A 58 -0.96 -6.37 -18.08
CA VAL A 58 -0.98 -7.21 -19.29
C VAL A 58 -2.19 -8.14 -19.24
N GLY A 59 -2.74 -8.49 -20.40
CA GLY A 59 -3.88 -9.41 -20.50
C GLY A 59 -3.51 -10.88 -20.23
N GLU A 60 -2.28 -11.27 -20.54
CA GLU A 60 -1.79 -12.64 -20.44
C GLU A 60 -0.49 -12.73 -19.64
N GLN A 61 -0.16 -13.94 -19.16
CA GLN A 61 1.08 -14.14 -18.42
C GLN A 61 2.28 -14.00 -19.36
N PRO A 62 3.32 -13.22 -19.01
CA PRO A 62 4.51 -13.09 -19.84
C PRO A 62 5.20 -14.45 -20.03
N SER A 63 5.87 -14.62 -21.17
CA SER A 63 6.68 -15.81 -21.44
C SER A 63 7.75 -16.00 -20.35
N PRO A 64 8.30 -17.22 -20.17
CA PRO A 64 9.36 -17.46 -19.17
C PRO A 64 10.58 -16.54 -19.35
N ALA A 65 10.96 -16.26 -20.60
CA ALA A 65 12.04 -15.33 -20.92
C ALA A 65 11.71 -13.89 -20.50
N ALA A 66 10.51 -13.40 -20.83
CA ALA A 66 10.07 -12.06 -20.44
C ALA A 66 9.95 -11.93 -18.91
N THR A 67 9.41 -12.94 -18.23
CA THR A 67 9.31 -12.99 -16.77
C THR A 67 10.68 -12.90 -16.12
N ARG A 68 11.67 -13.65 -16.63
CA ARG A 68 13.05 -13.58 -16.13
C ARG A 68 13.63 -12.17 -16.29
N SER A 69 13.42 -11.52 -17.43
CA SER A 69 13.86 -10.14 -17.65
C SER A 69 13.20 -9.16 -16.67
N LEU A 70 11.89 -9.28 -16.44
CA LEU A 70 11.15 -8.46 -15.49
C LEU A 70 11.66 -8.64 -14.06
N VAL A 71 12.01 -9.87 -13.66
CA VAL A 71 12.63 -10.16 -12.36
C VAL A 71 13.97 -9.42 -12.22
N MET A 72 14.82 -9.47 -13.25
CA MET A 72 16.12 -8.78 -13.22
C MET A 72 15.96 -7.26 -13.11
N VAL A 73 15.01 -6.69 -13.84
CA VAL A 73 14.66 -5.25 -13.74
C VAL A 73 14.14 -4.92 -12.35
N ALA A 74 13.24 -5.72 -11.80
CA ALA A 74 12.69 -5.52 -10.46
C ALA A 74 13.77 -5.58 -9.38
N LYS A 75 14.74 -6.50 -9.47
CA LYS A 75 15.89 -6.58 -8.55
C LYS A 75 16.76 -5.34 -8.62
N CYS A 76 17.13 -4.92 -9.84
CA CYS A 76 17.92 -3.71 -10.05
C CYS A 76 17.22 -2.48 -9.44
N LEU A 77 15.93 -2.33 -9.72
CA LEU A 77 15.12 -1.22 -9.21
C LEU A 77 14.99 -1.26 -7.69
N GLN A 78 14.81 -2.46 -7.12
CA GLN A 78 14.70 -2.65 -5.68
C GLN A 78 16.00 -2.27 -4.95
N ASN A 79 17.16 -2.68 -5.47
CA ASN A 79 18.45 -2.32 -4.89
C ASN A 79 18.74 -0.83 -5.01
N LEU A 80 18.44 -0.22 -6.17
CA LEU A 80 18.53 1.23 -6.34
C LEU A 80 17.62 1.97 -5.36
N ALA A 81 16.37 1.54 -5.21
CA ALA A 81 15.40 2.14 -4.29
C ALA A 81 15.81 1.97 -2.81
N ASN A 82 16.52 0.88 -2.48
CA ASN A 82 17.10 0.65 -1.16
C ASN A 82 18.44 1.38 -0.95
N LEU A 83 19.00 2.01 -1.99
CA LEU A 83 20.30 2.68 -2.01
C LEU A 83 21.47 1.74 -1.68
N VAL A 84 21.34 0.45 -1.99
CA VAL A 84 22.33 -0.60 -1.75
C VAL A 84 22.84 -1.21 -3.05
N GLU A 85 24.08 -1.66 -3.04
CA GLU A 85 24.70 -2.37 -4.15
C GLU A 85 24.48 -3.88 -4.01
N PHE A 86 24.64 -4.60 -5.12
CA PHE A 86 24.80 -6.05 -5.09
C PHE A 86 26.19 -6.39 -4.54
N GLY A 87 26.27 -7.48 -3.78
CA GLY A 87 27.53 -8.04 -3.30
C GLY A 87 27.47 -9.56 -3.33
N GLY A 88 28.36 -10.24 -2.57
CA GLY A 88 28.64 -11.68 -2.69
C GLY A 88 27.47 -12.66 -2.56
N LYS A 89 26.26 -12.23 -2.19
CA LYS A 89 25.04 -13.05 -2.27
C LYS A 89 24.51 -13.20 -3.71
N GLU A 90 24.77 -12.23 -4.58
CA GLU A 90 24.30 -12.20 -5.97
C GLU A 90 25.41 -11.69 -6.92
N PRO A 91 26.52 -12.44 -7.07
CA PRO A 91 27.71 -11.98 -7.81
C PRO A 91 27.40 -11.64 -9.28
N TYR A 92 26.47 -12.37 -9.91
CA TYR A 92 26.04 -12.12 -11.28
C TYR A 92 25.36 -10.75 -11.49
N MET A 93 24.91 -10.09 -10.42
CA MET A 93 24.28 -8.75 -10.47
C MET A 93 25.27 -7.61 -10.22
N GLU A 94 26.52 -7.89 -9.82
CA GLU A 94 27.51 -6.84 -9.51
C GLU A 94 27.82 -5.94 -10.71
N VAL A 95 27.65 -6.46 -11.93
CA VAL A 95 27.76 -5.68 -13.19
C VAL A 95 26.79 -4.48 -13.23
N VAL A 96 25.73 -4.50 -12.40
CA VAL A 96 24.72 -3.44 -12.30
C VAL A 96 25.11 -2.36 -11.29
N ASN A 97 26.09 -2.60 -10.41
CA ASN A 97 26.51 -1.63 -9.37
C ASN A 97 26.89 -0.25 -9.92
N PRO A 98 27.60 -0.11 -11.06
CA PRO A 98 27.87 1.19 -11.66
C PRO A 98 26.60 2.00 -11.98
N PHE A 99 25.54 1.31 -12.44
CA PHE A 99 24.23 1.93 -12.68
C PHE A 99 23.59 2.38 -11.37
N ILE A 100 23.66 1.56 -10.31
CA ILE A 100 23.10 1.91 -9.00
C ILE A 100 23.80 3.16 -8.47
N LEU A 101 25.13 3.12 -8.37
CA LEU A 101 25.95 4.22 -7.85
C LEU A 101 25.67 5.54 -8.59
N LYS A 102 25.62 5.50 -9.93
CA LYS A 102 25.32 6.67 -10.75
C LYS A 102 23.93 7.28 -10.51
N ASN A 103 22.96 6.50 -10.04
CA ASN A 103 21.57 6.93 -9.91
C ASN A 103 21.08 7.06 -8.46
N LYS A 104 21.90 6.74 -7.43
CA LYS A 104 21.50 6.82 -6.02
C LYS A 104 20.94 8.20 -5.65
N GLU A 105 21.64 9.28 -6.00
CA GLU A 105 21.19 10.65 -5.69
C GLU A 105 19.88 11.00 -6.39
N ARG A 106 19.74 10.61 -7.66
CA ARG A 106 18.50 10.82 -8.43
C ARG A 106 17.31 10.08 -7.80
N MET A 107 17.54 8.89 -7.26
CA MET A 107 16.53 8.13 -6.54
C MET A 107 16.10 8.84 -5.25
N VAL A 108 17.05 9.38 -4.49
CA VAL A 108 16.76 10.18 -3.28
C VAL A 108 15.88 11.39 -3.63
N VAL A 109 16.28 12.17 -4.65
CA VAL A 109 15.52 13.33 -5.11
C VAL A 109 14.11 12.94 -5.55
N PHE A 110 13.97 11.84 -6.29
CA PHE A 110 12.68 11.34 -6.73
C PHE A 110 11.75 10.96 -5.54
N LEU A 111 12.28 10.29 -4.52
CA LEU A 111 11.52 9.91 -3.32
C LEU A 111 11.10 11.14 -2.49
N ASP A 112 11.97 12.14 -2.39
CA ASP A 112 11.66 13.40 -1.72
C ASP A 112 10.59 14.20 -2.50
N GLN A 113 10.65 14.22 -3.84
CA GLN A 113 9.61 14.83 -4.68
C GLN A 113 8.27 14.10 -4.59
N LEU A 114 8.27 12.77 -4.51
CA LEU A 114 7.02 12.01 -4.32
C LEU A 114 6.32 12.35 -3.00
N SER A 115 7.07 12.69 -1.96
CA SER A 115 6.56 12.99 -0.61
C SER A 115 6.33 14.48 -0.33
N SER A 116 6.55 15.35 -1.32
CA SER A 116 6.45 16.81 -1.15
C SER A 116 5.00 17.36 -1.11
N VAL A 117 3.99 16.51 -1.30
CA VAL A 117 2.58 16.92 -1.33
C VAL A 117 2.01 17.01 0.08
N THR A 118 1.54 18.19 0.46
CA THR A 118 1.00 18.49 1.80
C THR A 118 -0.51 18.45 1.88
N GLU A 119 -1.21 18.40 0.74
CA GLU A 119 -2.67 18.37 0.67
C GLU A 119 -3.13 17.13 -0.09
N ALA A 120 -4.12 16.42 0.46
CA ALA A 120 -4.64 15.17 -0.13
C ALA A 120 -5.25 15.36 -1.53
N GLY A 121 -5.64 16.60 -1.86
CA GLY A 121 -6.52 16.89 -2.99
C GLY A 121 -7.90 16.27 -2.79
N GLU A 122 -8.84 16.59 -3.67
CA GLU A 122 -10.13 15.89 -3.66
C GLU A 122 -9.97 14.47 -4.18
N PRO A 123 -10.53 13.46 -3.50
CA PRO A 123 -10.55 12.10 -4.00
C PRO A 123 -11.36 12.07 -5.31
N ARG A 124 -10.69 11.73 -6.41
CA ARG A 124 -11.39 11.44 -7.68
C ARG A 124 -12.07 10.09 -7.54
N ILE A 125 -13.34 10.10 -7.12
CA ILE A 125 -14.19 8.90 -7.13
C ILE A 125 -14.53 8.61 -8.61
N THR A 126 -13.77 7.73 -9.24
CA THR A 126 -13.91 7.40 -10.67
C THR A 126 -15.07 6.43 -10.94
N SER A 127 -15.59 5.77 -9.91
CA SER A 127 -16.75 4.89 -9.98
C SER A 127 -17.53 4.93 -8.66
N LYS A 128 -18.85 4.89 -8.73
CA LYS A 128 -19.70 4.79 -7.54
C LYS A 128 -19.51 3.36 -6.98
N PRO A 129 -18.88 3.18 -5.80
CA PRO A 129 -18.80 1.84 -5.22
C PRO A 129 -20.22 1.32 -4.95
N ASP A 130 -20.40 0.00 -5.01
CA ASP A 130 -21.61 -0.65 -4.49
C ASP A 130 -21.55 -0.58 -2.96
N THR A 131 -21.86 0.60 -2.42
CA THR A 131 -21.77 0.91 -1.00
C THR A 131 -22.56 -0.09 -0.16
N ALA A 132 -23.70 -0.57 -0.68
CA ALA A 132 -24.52 -1.55 0.02
C ALA A 132 -23.76 -2.87 0.21
N ARG A 133 -23.07 -3.36 -0.83
CA ARG A 133 -22.24 -4.56 -0.74
C ARG A 133 -21.06 -4.39 0.21
N GLU A 134 -20.34 -3.27 0.11
CA GLU A 134 -19.21 -3.00 1.00
C GLU A 134 -19.64 -2.90 2.47
N LEU A 135 -20.76 -2.21 2.75
CA LEU A 135 -21.36 -2.14 4.09
C LEU A 135 -21.82 -3.51 4.59
N ALA A 136 -22.37 -4.35 3.71
CA ALA A 136 -22.75 -5.73 4.07
C ALA A 136 -21.51 -6.57 4.44
N THR A 137 -20.40 -6.43 3.71
CA THR A 137 -19.12 -7.07 4.05
C THR A 137 -18.59 -6.58 5.39
N LEU A 138 -18.59 -5.26 5.63
CA LEU A 138 -18.18 -4.69 6.92
C LEU A 138 -19.06 -5.19 8.06
N HIS A 139 -20.37 -5.24 7.87
CA HIS A 139 -21.30 -5.80 8.85
C HIS A 139 -20.98 -7.26 9.15
N HIS A 140 -20.71 -8.08 8.13
CA HIS A 140 -20.36 -9.49 8.31
C HIS A 140 -19.11 -9.66 9.18
N ILE A 141 -18.07 -8.85 8.93
CA ILE A 141 -16.85 -8.83 9.75
C ILE A 141 -17.17 -8.41 11.20
N CYS A 142 -17.99 -7.36 11.38
CA CYS A 142 -18.37 -6.90 12.71
C CYS A 142 -19.15 -7.97 13.51
N VAL A 143 -20.04 -8.71 12.85
CA VAL A 143 -20.77 -9.82 13.48
C VAL A 143 -19.81 -10.95 13.86
N ALA A 144 -18.88 -11.31 12.97
CA ALA A 144 -17.90 -12.37 13.23
C ALA A 144 -17.04 -12.10 14.47
N HIS A 145 -16.74 -10.82 14.75
CA HIS A 145 -15.92 -10.39 15.89
C HIS A 145 -16.73 -9.65 16.98
N LEU A 146 -18.05 -9.83 17.05
CA LEU A 146 -18.91 -9.04 17.93
C LEU A 146 -18.53 -9.14 19.40
N LEU A 147 -18.14 -10.33 19.88
CA LEU A 147 -17.71 -10.54 21.26
C LEU A 147 -16.44 -9.76 21.61
N GLU A 148 -15.46 -9.74 20.70
CA GLU A 148 -14.23 -8.97 20.86
C GLU A 148 -14.53 -7.47 20.83
N LEU A 149 -15.38 -7.01 19.91
CA LEU A 149 -15.80 -5.61 19.83
C LEU A 149 -16.53 -5.17 21.10
N GLN A 150 -17.39 -6.02 21.68
CA GLN A 150 -18.04 -5.76 22.97
C GLN A 150 -17.04 -5.67 24.13
N ALA A 151 -16.00 -6.49 24.12
CA ALA A 151 -14.93 -6.40 25.11
C ALA A 151 -14.16 -5.07 24.97
N VAL A 152 -13.87 -4.64 23.74
CA VAL A 152 -13.22 -3.34 23.46
C VAL A 152 -14.10 -2.17 23.90
N VAL A 153 -15.43 -2.23 23.73
CA VAL A 153 -16.35 -1.16 24.22
C VAL A 153 -16.21 -0.94 25.72
N LYS A 154 -16.03 -2.00 26.51
CA LYS A 154 -15.85 -1.89 27.97
C LYS A 154 -14.60 -1.10 28.36
N ILE A 155 -13.59 -1.10 27.49
CA ILE A 155 -12.31 -0.40 27.68
C ILE A 155 -12.37 1.00 27.03
N ASN A 156 -13.01 1.11 25.85
CA ASN A 156 -13.09 2.32 25.06
C ASN A 156 -14.46 2.45 24.39
N ASN A 157 -15.25 3.43 24.83
CA ASN A 157 -16.62 3.67 24.35
C ASN A 157 -16.72 4.24 22.92
N ASN A 158 -15.61 4.58 22.25
CA ASN A 158 -15.63 5.19 20.92
C ASN A 158 -16.31 4.35 19.84
N ILE A 159 -16.39 3.02 20.03
CA ILE A 159 -17.01 2.09 19.07
C ILE A 159 -18.40 1.60 19.51
N LYS A 160 -18.99 2.16 20.57
CA LYS A 160 -20.28 1.71 21.12
C LYS A 160 -21.39 1.74 20.08
N THR A 161 -21.48 2.81 19.29
CA THR A 161 -22.47 2.96 18.22
C THR A 161 -22.33 1.87 17.16
N LEU A 162 -21.10 1.50 16.78
CA LEU A 162 -20.85 0.43 15.82
C LEU A 162 -21.42 -0.89 16.32
N VAL A 163 -21.11 -1.28 17.56
CA VAL A 163 -21.60 -2.53 18.18
C VAL A 163 -23.12 -2.54 18.27
N THR A 164 -23.74 -1.43 18.69
CA THR A 164 -25.20 -1.32 18.76
C THR A 164 -25.84 -1.47 17.38
N VAL A 165 -25.32 -0.79 16.35
CA VAL A 165 -25.84 -0.89 14.98
C VAL A 165 -25.68 -2.31 14.42
N THR A 166 -24.54 -2.96 14.66
CA THR A 166 -24.31 -4.36 14.26
C THR A 166 -25.32 -5.32 14.89
N ASP A 167 -25.60 -5.18 16.20
CA ASP A 167 -26.59 -6.00 16.90
C ASP A 167 -28.02 -5.73 16.39
N MET A 168 -28.38 -4.46 16.19
CA MET A 168 -29.69 -4.07 15.65
C MET A 168 -29.93 -4.63 14.24
N LEU A 169 -28.96 -4.51 13.35
CA LEU A 169 -29.05 -5.03 11.98
C LEU A 169 -29.11 -6.55 11.96
N SER A 170 -28.39 -7.23 12.85
CA SER A 170 -28.42 -8.68 12.99
C SER A 170 -29.80 -9.17 13.47
N LYS A 171 -30.38 -8.50 14.47
CA LYS A 171 -31.75 -8.78 14.96
C LYS A 171 -32.80 -8.51 13.89
N HIS A 172 -32.66 -7.40 13.15
CA HIS A 172 -33.59 -7.07 12.07
C HIS A 172 -33.57 -8.13 10.96
N LYS A 173 -32.39 -8.59 10.55
CA LYS A 173 -32.22 -9.69 9.59
C LYS A 173 -32.88 -10.98 10.08
N GLN A 174 -32.67 -11.34 11.35
CA GLN A 174 -33.26 -12.54 11.93
C GLN A 174 -34.79 -12.48 11.91
N LYS A 175 -35.36 -11.35 12.37
CA LYS A 175 -36.81 -11.11 12.36
C LYS A 175 -37.39 -11.19 10.95
N TYR A 176 -36.72 -10.63 9.96
CA TYR A 176 -37.16 -10.70 8.56
C TYR A 176 -37.17 -12.14 8.02
N LEU A 177 -36.15 -12.94 8.33
CA LEU A 177 -36.09 -14.35 7.94
C LEU A 177 -37.18 -15.20 8.61
N GLU A 178 -37.56 -14.86 9.84
CA GLU A 178 -38.66 -15.51 10.57
C GLU A 178 -40.03 -15.17 9.98
N MET A 179 -40.21 -13.98 9.41
CA MET A 179 -41.47 -13.55 8.79
C MET A 179 -41.73 -14.16 7.39
N ILE A 180 -40.69 -14.70 6.74
CA ILE A 180 -40.78 -15.28 5.39
C ILE A 180 -40.87 -16.82 5.45
N ARG A 181 -40.68 -17.41 6.63
CA ARG A 181 -40.95 -18.82 6.90
C ARG A 181 -42.42 -19.03 7.23
#